data_AF-A0A7V8XXX7-F1
#
_entry.id   AF-A0A7V8XXX7-F1
#
_cell.length_a   1.000
_cell.length_b   1.000
_cell.length_c   1.000
_cell.angle_alpha   90.00
_cell.angle_beta   90.00
_cell.angle_gamma   90.00
#
_symmetry.space_group_name_H-M   'P 1'
#
loop_
_entity.id
_entity.type
_entity.pdbx_description
1 polymer ?
#
loop_
_entity_poly.entity_id
_entity_poly.type
_entity_poly.pdbx_seq_one_letter_code
_entity_poly.pdbx_strand_id
1 'polypeptide(L)'
;MNARTVYSGRFLRVTDLRAKRTPARIQAVEEQEFGEGRDREKKLTVTFREFEKPLVLNRTNCDVLIDLTGSAETDDWIDKRVVLLQAKVNFQGKNTPCIRIEEPGELEVRPDEEDADTAFLDGELS
;
A
#
# COMPACT_ATOMS: atom_id res chain seq x y z
N MET A 1 -32.94 0.73 4.28
CA MET A 1 -31.49 0.49 4.40
C MET A 1 -30.89 0.32 3.02
N ASN A 2 -29.88 1.12 2.65
CA ASN A 2 -29.26 1.07 1.33
C ASN A 2 -27.91 0.36 1.45
N ALA A 3 -27.74 -0.76 0.75
CA ALA A 3 -26.52 -1.59 0.80
C ALA A 3 -25.24 -0.82 0.40
N ARG A 4 -25.38 0.34 -0.27
CA ARG A 4 -24.25 1.22 -0.62
C ARG A 4 -23.69 2.03 0.56
N THR A 5 -24.43 2.17 1.66
CA THR A 5 -24.06 3.05 2.78
C THR A 5 -23.35 2.32 3.93
N VAL A 6 -23.50 0.98 4.03
CA VAL A 6 -22.83 0.15 5.07
C VAL A 6 -21.33 -0.01 4.78
N TYR A 7 -20.92 0.14 3.52
CA TYR A 7 -19.52 0.02 3.08
C TYR A 7 -18.86 1.39 2.91
N SER A 8 -19.19 2.40 3.70
CA SER A 8 -18.41 3.66 3.79
C SER A 8 -17.11 3.41 4.57
N GLY A 9 -16.38 2.38 4.13
CA GLY A 9 -15.49 1.55 4.92
C GLY A 9 -14.17 2.20 5.30
N ARG A 10 -13.60 1.70 6.39
CA ARG A 10 -12.27 2.00 6.96
C ARG A 10 -11.10 1.83 5.98
N PHE A 11 -11.34 1.45 4.73
CA PHE A 11 -10.35 0.99 3.78
C PHE A 11 -10.35 1.81 2.49
N LEU A 12 -9.18 1.92 1.87
CA LEU A 12 -8.97 2.59 0.60
C LEU A 12 -9.74 1.88 -0.52
N ARG A 13 -10.47 2.64 -1.33
CA ARG A 13 -11.22 2.14 -2.48
C ARG A 13 -10.78 2.83 -3.75
N VAL A 14 -11.11 2.21 -4.89
CA VAL A 14 -10.82 2.76 -6.21
C VAL A 14 -11.42 4.16 -6.39
N THR A 15 -12.56 4.44 -5.76
CA THR A 15 -13.21 5.76 -5.79
C THR A 15 -12.45 6.84 -5.03
N ASP A 16 -11.57 6.47 -4.08
CA ASP A 16 -10.74 7.40 -3.32
C ASP A 16 -9.44 7.74 -4.07
N LEU A 17 -9.07 6.96 -5.10
CA LEU A 17 -7.92 7.23 -5.95
C LEU A 17 -8.23 8.37 -6.93
N ARG A 18 -7.44 9.45 -6.88
CA ARG A 18 -7.62 10.63 -7.75
C ARG A 18 -7.30 10.35 -9.22
N ALA A 19 -6.36 9.46 -9.49
CA ALA A 19 -5.89 9.15 -10.84
C ALA A 19 -5.84 7.64 -11.09
N LYS A 20 -5.84 7.25 -12.38
CA LYS A 20 -5.77 5.83 -12.79
C LYS A 20 -4.49 5.16 -12.28
N ARG A 21 -3.37 5.89 -12.30
CA ARG A 21 -2.10 5.52 -11.67
C ARG A 21 -1.78 6.58 -10.64
N THR A 22 -1.65 6.18 -9.38
CA THR A 22 -1.30 7.09 -8.29
C THR A 22 -0.03 6.57 -7.62
N PRO A 23 1.11 7.27 -7.72
CA PRO A 23 2.28 6.91 -6.93
C PRO A 23 1.97 7.08 -5.45
N ALA A 24 2.41 6.14 -4.63
CA ALA A 24 2.20 6.13 -3.20
C ALA A 24 3.42 5.54 -2.48
N ARG A 25 3.73 6.04 -1.29
CA ARG A 25 4.81 5.50 -0.45
C ARG A 25 4.22 4.71 0.71
N ILE A 26 4.72 3.50 0.92
CA ILE A 26 4.28 2.66 2.03
C ILE A 26 4.75 3.30 3.34
N GLN A 27 3.80 3.61 4.22
CA GLN A 27 4.07 4.20 5.52
C GLN A 27 4.07 3.16 6.63
N ALA A 28 3.10 2.24 6.61
CA ALA A 28 2.93 1.20 7.62
C ALA A 28 2.23 -0.02 7.02
N VAL A 29 2.53 -1.20 7.54
CA VAL A 29 1.84 -2.45 7.20
C VAL A 29 1.33 -3.07 8.49
N GLU A 30 0.02 -3.34 8.55
CA GLU A 30 -0.64 -3.88 9.75
C GLU A 30 -1.49 -5.11 9.37
N GLU A 31 -1.47 -6.14 10.22
CA GLU A 31 -2.40 -7.26 10.10
C GLU A 31 -3.76 -6.87 10.70
N GLN A 32 -4.82 -7.03 9.93
CA GLN A 32 -6.18 -6.75 10.37
C GLN A 32 -7.07 -7.98 10.18
N GLU A 33 -7.83 -8.30 11.24
CA GLU A 33 -8.79 -9.39 11.23
C GLU A 33 -10.11 -8.92 10.60
N PHE A 34 -10.57 -9.65 9.59
CA PHE A 34 -11.84 -9.44 8.91
C PHE A 34 -12.83 -10.55 9.31
N GLY A 35 -14.08 -10.17 9.57
CA GLY A 35 -15.15 -11.11 9.94
C GLY A 35 -15.32 -11.27 11.46
N GLU A 36 -16.35 -12.02 11.85
CA GLU A 36 -16.69 -12.29 13.26
C GLU A 36 -16.89 -13.80 13.47
N GLY A 37 -16.54 -14.31 14.65
CA GLY A 37 -16.74 -15.72 14.99
C GLY A 37 -15.83 -16.69 14.24
N ARG A 38 -16.41 -17.63 13.48
CA ARG A 38 -15.67 -18.70 12.77
C ARG A 38 -15.11 -18.27 11.42
N ASP A 39 -15.55 -17.13 10.89
CA ASP A 39 -15.14 -16.59 9.59
C ASP A 39 -14.06 -15.50 9.73
N ARG A 40 -13.24 -15.57 10.79
CA ARG A 40 -12.12 -14.65 10.99
C ARG A 40 -11.03 -14.92 9.96
N GLU A 41 -10.82 -13.98 9.06
CA GLU A 41 -9.79 -14.00 8.05
C GLU A 41 -8.79 -12.88 8.31
N LYS A 42 -7.53 -13.23 8.56
CA LYS A 42 -6.45 -12.26 8.73
C LYS A 42 -6.02 -11.74 7.35
N LYS A 43 -5.96 -10.42 7.18
CA LYS A 43 -5.42 -9.80 5.98
C LYS A 43 -4.44 -8.72 6.34
N LEU A 44 -3.41 -8.58 5.51
CA LEU A 44 -2.50 -7.46 5.61
C LEU A 44 -3.16 -6.21 5.05
N THR A 45 -2.90 -5.09 5.70
CA THR A 45 -3.38 -3.78 5.33
C THR A 45 -2.19 -2.83 5.26
N VAL A 46 -2.13 -2.01 4.21
CA VAL A 46 -1.01 -1.09 3.97
C VAL A 46 -1.52 0.34 4.00
N THR A 47 -0.93 1.13 4.89
CA THR A 47 -1.16 2.58 4.96
C THR A 47 -0.13 3.27 4.09
N PHE A 48 -0.57 4.22 3.27
CA PHE A 48 0.29 5.00 2.40
C PHE A 48 0.40 6.44 2.90
N ARG A 49 1.54 7.11 2.70
CA ARG A 49 1.69 8.52 3.12
C ARG A 49 0.67 9.45 2.45
N GLU A 50 0.30 9.16 1.21
CA GLU A 50 -0.63 9.94 0.41
C GLU A 50 -2.11 9.68 0.77
N PHE A 51 -2.38 8.66 1.58
CA PHE A 51 -3.74 8.21 1.91
C PHE A 51 -3.90 7.88 3.38
N GLU A 52 -4.83 8.56 4.05
CA GLU A 52 -5.18 8.27 5.45
C GLU A 52 -5.84 6.90 5.66
N LYS A 53 -6.33 6.27 4.58
CA LYS A 53 -7.03 4.98 4.65
C LYS A 53 -6.10 3.84 4.24
N PRO A 54 -6.00 2.76 5.03
CA PRO A 54 -5.23 1.59 4.65
C PRO A 54 -5.88 0.84 3.50
N LEU A 55 -5.07 0.26 2.62
CA LEU A 55 -5.48 -0.65 1.57
C LEU A 55 -5.35 -2.08 2.03
N VAL A 56 -6.44 -2.86 1.90
CA VAL A 56 -6.38 -4.30 2.14
C VAL A 56 -5.63 -4.99 1.02
N LEU A 57 -4.55 -5.70 1.37
CA LEU A 57 -3.80 -6.49 0.41
C LEU A 57 -4.50 -7.82 0.14
N ASN A 58 -4.69 -8.09 -1.15
CA ASN A 58 -5.00 -9.43 -1.64
C ASN A 58 -3.69 -10.16 -1.97
N ARG A 59 -3.75 -11.50 -2.07
CA ARG A 59 -2.59 -12.36 -2.37
C ARG A 59 -1.76 -11.87 -3.55
N THR A 60 -2.39 -11.46 -4.65
CA THR A 60 -1.69 -10.94 -5.83
C THR A 60 -0.92 -9.65 -5.55
N ASN A 61 -1.46 -8.75 -4.72
CA ASN A 61 -0.77 -7.50 -4.39
C ASN A 61 0.39 -7.77 -3.41
N CYS A 62 0.25 -8.74 -2.50
CA CYS A 62 1.36 -9.18 -1.66
C CYS A 62 2.50 -9.75 -2.51
N ASP A 63 2.19 -10.63 -3.47
CA ASP A 63 3.18 -11.26 -4.34
C ASP A 63 4.02 -10.20 -5.10
N VAL A 64 3.35 -9.17 -5.61
CA VAL A 64 4.03 -8.03 -6.27
C VAL A 64 4.91 -7.25 -5.30
N LEU A 65 4.48 -7.04 -4.06
CA LEU A 65 5.32 -6.37 -3.05
C LEU A 65 6.55 -7.21 -2.68
N ILE A 66 6.41 -8.52 -2.58
CA ILE A 66 7.52 -9.44 -2.33
C ILE A 66 8.51 -9.40 -3.49
N ASP A 67 8.02 -9.44 -4.73
CA ASP A 67 8.86 -9.36 -5.93
C ASP A 67 9.58 -8.01 -6.02
N LEU A 68 8.87 -6.92 -5.71
CA LEU A 68 9.42 -5.56 -5.71
C LEU A 68 10.49 -5.34 -4.63
N THR A 69 10.26 -5.86 -3.43
CA THR A 69 11.15 -5.64 -2.29
C THR A 69 12.24 -6.70 -2.16
N GLY A 70 12.07 -7.85 -2.81
CA GLY A 70 12.91 -9.02 -2.65
C GLY A 70 12.75 -9.70 -1.28
N SER A 71 11.79 -9.28 -0.45
CA SER A 71 11.59 -9.79 0.91
C SER A 71 10.12 -10.06 1.21
N ALA A 72 9.86 -11.14 1.95
CA ALA A 72 8.53 -11.46 2.47
C ALA A 72 8.22 -10.73 3.80
N GLU A 73 9.20 -10.06 4.38
CA GLU A 73 9.06 -9.32 5.63
C GLU A 73 8.37 -7.98 5.37
N THR A 74 7.27 -7.72 6.06
CA THR A 74 6.48 -6.49 5.88
C THR A 74 7.23 -5.22 6.30
N ASP A 75 8.28 -5.36 7.12
CA ASP A 75 9.14 -4.26 7.57
C ASP A 75 10.02 -3.73 6.42
N ASP A 76 10.50 -4.63 5.54
CA ASP A 76 11.26 -4.26 4.34
C ASP A 76 10.42 -3.49 3.30
N TRP A 77 9.09 -3.53 3.45
CA TRP A 77 8.17 -2.83 2.57
C TRP A 77 7.97 -1.37 2.98
N ILE A 78 8.33 -1.00 4.21
CA ILE A 78 8.21 0.37 4.69
C ILE A 78 9.11 1.30 3.88
N ASP A 79 8.62 2.51 3.63
CA ASP A 79 9.29 3.56 2.84
C ASP A 79 9.43 3.26 1.33
N LYS A 80 9.10 2.05 0.88
CA LYS A 80 9.09 1.69 -0.55
C LYS A 80 8.01 2.46 -1.31
N ARG A 81 8.36 2.87 -2.52
CA ARG A 81 7.45 3.54 -3.45
C ARG A 81 6.77 2.51 -4.34
N VAL A 82 5.48 2.68 -4.53
CA VAL A 82 4.64 1.81 -5.37
C VAL A 82 3.67 2.65 -6.20
N VAL A 83 3.09 2.07 -7.24
CA VAL A 83 2.03 2.72 -8.01
C VAL A 83 0.71 1.98 -7.82
N LEU A 84 -0.30 2.68 -7.33
CA LEU A 84 -1.66 2.18 -7.20
C LEU A 84 -2.40 2.37 -8.54
N LEU A 85 -2.72 1.25 -9.19
CA LEU A 85 -3.47 1.20 -10.44
C LEU A 85 -4.95 0.87 -10.19
N GLN A 86 -5.83 1.72 -10.71
CA GLN A 86 -7.26 1.45 -10.78
C GLN A 86 -7.56 0.43 -11.88
N ALA A 87 -8.02 -0.76 -11.49
CA ALA A 87 -8.44 -1.81 -12.41
C ALA A 87 -9.91 -2.20 -12.15
N LYS A 88 -10.53 -2.83 -13.15
CA LYS A 88 -11.88 -3.42 -13.02
C LYS A 88 -11.74 -4.90 -13.35
N VAL A 89 -12.07 -5.76 -12.39
CA VAL A 89 -12.07 -7.21 -12.58
C VAL A 89 -13.50 -7.72 -12.62
N ASN A 90 -13.78 -8.69 -13.48
CA ASN A 90 -15.03 -9.41 -13.43
C ASN A 90 -14.93 -10.47 -12.32
N PHE A 91 -15.65 -10.26 -11.23
CA PHE A 91 -15.72 -11.21 -10.13
C PHE A 91 -17.18 -11.67 -9.99
N GLN A 92 -17.42 -12.97 -10.18
CA GLN A 92 -18.76 -13.58 -10.17
C GLN A 92 -19.75 -12.89 -11.14
N GLY A 93 -19.32 -12.58 -12.37
CA GLY A 93 -20.16 -11.94 -13.38
C GLY A 93 -20.40 -10.44 -13.15
N LYS A 94 -19.87 -9.85 -12.08
CA LYS A 94 -19.97 -8.42 -11.78
C LYS A 94 -18.63 -7.72 -11.99
N ASN A 95 -18.64 -6.57 -12.66
CA ASN A 95 -17.47 -5.71 -12.76
C ASN A 95 -17.23 -5.01 -11.42
N THR A 96 -16.26 -5.52 -10.66
CA THR A 96 -15.85 -4.99 -9.37
C THR A 96 -14.60 -4.13 -9.55
N PRO A 97 -14.61 -2.87 -9.10
CA PRO A 97 -13.41 -2.04 -9.11
C PRO A 97 -12.39 -2.59 -8.09
N CYS A 98 -11.14 -2.77 -8.51
CA CYS A 98 -10.05 -3.23 -7.66
C CYS A 98 -8.81 -2.33 -7.79
N ILE A 99 -7.98 -2.34 -6.75
CA ILE A 99 -6.69 -1.63 -6.74
C ILE A 99 -5.59 -2.67 -6.93
N ARG A 100 -4.72 -2.45 -7.91
CA ARG A 100 -3.50 -3.23 -8.12
C ARG A 100 -2.28 -2.41 -7.72
N ILE A 101 -1.29 -3.09 -7.16
CA ILE A 101 0.03 -2.51 -6.91
C ILE A 101 0.88 -2.87 -8.13
N GLU A 102 1.60 -1.89 -8.67
CA GLU A 102 2.64 -2.08 -9.68
C GLU A 102 3.95 -1.49 -9.16
N GLU A 103 5.07 -2.01 -9.67
CA GLU A 103 6.37 -1.39 -9.52
C GLU A 103 6.32 0.07 -10.02
N PRO A 104 6.99 1.01 -9.32
CA PRO A 104 7.30 2.27 -9.94
C PRO A 104 8.26 1.94 -11.09
N GLY A 105 7.74 1.87 -12.33
CA GLY A 105 8.61 1.86 -13.50
C GLY A 105 9.50 3.13 -13.52
N GLU A 106 10.14 3.44 -14.64
CA GLU A 106 11.03 4.60 -14.81
C GLU A 106 10.35 6.00 -14.69
N LEU A 107 9.35 6.15 -13.83
CA LEU A 107 9.03 7.40 -13.17
C LEU A 107 10.20 7.72 -12.24
N GLU A 108 11.18 8.47 -12.76
CA GLU A 108 12.36 9.01 -12.06
C GLU A 108 12.15 9.09 -10.54
N VAL A 109 12.66 8.07 -9.86
CA VAL A 109 12.71 8.04 -8.42
C VAL A 109 13.85 8.96 -8.05
N ARG A 110 13.59 10.27 -7.96
CA ARG A 110 14.54 11.13 -7.25
C ARG A 110 14.58 10.58 -5.82
N PRO A 111 15.73 10.07 -5.35
CA PRO A 111 15.87 9.73 -3.95
C PRO A 111 15.55 11.01 -3.19
N ASP A 112 14.57 10.91 -2.31
CA ASP A 112 14.25 11.96 -1.35
C ASP A 112 15.51 12.14 -0.52
N GLU A 113 16.20 13.27 -0.67
CA GLU A 113 17.40 13.64 0.08
C GLU A 113 17.05 13.82 1.56
N GLU A 114 16.90 12.74 2.33
CA GLU A 114 16.84 12.76 3.79
C GLU A 114 17.58 11.56 4.40
N ASP A 115 18.88 11.49 4.15
CA ASP A 115 19.84 10.75 5.00
C ASP A 115 21.17 11.54 5.05
N ALA A 116 21.06 12.86 5.20
CA ALA A 116 22.19 13.76 5.35
C ALA A 116 22.08 14.58 6.65
N ASP A 117 21.83 13.93 7.79
CA ASP A 117 22.24 14.51 9.08
C ASP A 117 22.31 13.43 10.17
N THR A 118 23.27 12.51 10.07
CA THR A 118 23.78 11.82 11.26
C THR A 118 25.17 11.24 11.00
N ALA A 119 26.16 12.12 10.83
CA ALA A 119 27.57 11.77 10.96
C ALA A 119 28.29 12.77 11.86
N PHE A 120 28.12 12.54 13.17
CA PHE A 120 29.13 12.61 14.22
C PHE A 120 30.19 13.72 14.20
N LEU A 121 30.11 14.54 15.25
CA LEU A 121 31.25 15.16 15.92
C LEU A 121 32.41 14.16 16.11
N ASP A 122 33.53 14.42 15.42
CA ASP A 122 34.90 14.10 15.84
C ASP A 122 35.81 14.97 14.93
N GLY A 123 36.60 15.93 15.38
CA GLY A 123 37.61 15.81 16.42
C GLY A 123 39.01 15.89 15.79
N GLU A 124 39.46 17.06 15.32
CA GLU A 124 40.88 17.36 15.04
C GLU A 124 41.00 18.90 14.85
N LEU A 125 41.56 19.73 15.73
CA LEU A 125 42.93 19.80 16.29
C LEU A 125 44.05 19.78 15.23
N SER A 126 44.28 20.95 14.62
CA SER A 126 45.63 21.55 14.44
C SER A 126 45.53 23.00 14.02
#